data_AF-A0A537J5P5-F1
#
_entry.id   AF-A0A537J5P5-F1
#
_cell.length_a   1.000
_cell.length_b   1.000
_cell.length_c   1.000
_cell.angle_alpha   90.00
_cell.angle_beta   90.00
_cell.angle_gamma   90.00
#
_symmetry.space_group_name_H-M   'P 1'
#
loop_
_entity.id
_entity.type
_entity.pdbx_description
1 polymer ?
#
loop_
_entity_poly.entity_id
_entity_poly.type
_entity_poly.pdbx_seq_one_letter_code
_entity_poly.pdbx_strand_id
1 'polypeptide(L)'
;MKRHRSAIVSLAVLVVLALAAPSLPRAEAANAEFVLTTLETLQENYVDPVSAVTMLNAALVSLKQRTGVGPFDGPIPKGVSEARAAVLFTQRFDEVFSVVRARYSATDLAYAASAGMLESLHDSHTGFIPPEAYQEEKRKENGQAAFTAPWRACSRWTASWRSMAGPPPDSRPTRSAERSGVRRERRSSSRWTGPTR
;
A
#
# COMPACT_ATOMS: atom_id res chain seq x y z
N MET A 1 -43.63 -33.41 32.60
CA MET A 1 -43.93 -32.78 31.28
C MET A 1 -43.69 -31.25 31.22
N LYS A 2 -42.89 -30.63 32.09
CA LYS A 2 -42.68 -29.15 32.10
C LYS A 2 -41.31 -28.66 31.57
N ARG A 3 -40.35 -29.57 31.33
CA ARG A 3 -38.96 -29.21 30.97
C ARG A 3 -38.72 -28.98 29.46
N HIS A 4 -39.61 -29.48 28.60
CA HIS A 4 -39.44 -29.35 27.14
C HIS A 4 -39.99 -28.04 26.57
N ARG A 5 -40.92 -27.37 27.27
CA ARG A 5 -41.49 -26.10 26.81
C ARG A 5 -40.50 -24.93 26.93
N SER A 6 -39.65 -24.95 27.96
CA SER A 6 -38.63 -23.91 28.17
C SER A 6 -37.48 -23.98 27.16
N ALA A 7 -37.12 -25.18 26.69
CA ALA A 7 -36.04 -25.35 25.71
C ALA A 7 -36.42 -24.81 24.32
N ILE A 8 -37.71 -24.93 23.95
CA ILE A 8 -38.21 -24.48 22.65
C ILE A 8 -38.32 -22.95 22.60
N VAL A 9 -38.72 -22.32 23.71
CA VAL A 9 -38.81 -20.85 23.81
C VAL A 9 -37.42 -20.20 23.75
N SER A 10 -36.40 -20.80 24.39
CA SER A 10 -35.03 -20.27 24.33
C SER A 10 -34.37 -20.37 22.95
N LEU A 11 -34.73 -21.39 22.16
CA LEU A 11 -34.22 -21.54 20.80
C LEU A 11 -34.84 -20.51 19.84
N ALA A 12 -36.13 -20.20 20.01
CA ALA A 12 -36.82 -19.23 19.17
C ALA A 12 -36.30 -17.79 19.36
N VAL A 13 -35.91 -17.40 20.58
CA VAL A 13 -35.34 -16.06 20.85
C VAL A 13 -33.95 -15.88 20.23
N LEU A 14 -33.13 -16.95 20.19
CA LEU A 14 -31.79 -16.92 19.61
C LEU A 14 -31.80 -16.80 18.07
N VAL A 15 -32.81 -17.37 17.41
CA VAL A 15 -32.96 -17.27 15.94
C VAL A 15 -33.43 -15.87 15.51
N VAL A 16 -34.29 -15.21 16.30
CA VAL A 16 -34.77 -13.85 15.98
C VAL A 16 -33.66 -12.80 16.20
N LEU A 17 -32.77 -13.01 17.17
CA LEU A 17 -31.66 -12.07 17.42
C LEU A 17 -30.56 -12.12 16.34
N ALA A 18 -30.40 -13.25 15.63
CA ALA A 18 -29.43 -13.39 14.55
C ALA A 18 -29.87 -12.68 13.25
N LEU A 19 -31.17 -12.45 13.06
CA LEU A 19 -31.73 -11.80 11.86
C LEU A 19 -31.73 -10.26 11.94
N ALA A 20 -31.46 -9.70 13.13
CA ALA A 20 -31.35 -8.27 13.36
C ALA A 20 -29.89 -7.79 13.45
N ALA A 21 -28.94 -8.57 12.95
CA ALA A 21 -27.58 -8.07 12.79
C ALA A 21 -27.64 -6.89 11.79
N PRO A 22 -27.26 -5.66 12.18
CA PRO A 22 -27.13 -4.58 11.22
C PRO A 22 -26.16 -5.07 10.15
N SER A 23 -26.61 -5.10 8.89
CA SER A 23 -25.71 -5.27 7.76
C SER A 23 -24.69 -4.16 7.88
N LEU A 24 -23.48 -4.49 8.32
CA LEU A 24 -22.35 -3.58 8.28
C LEU A 24 -22.36 -2.98 6.87
N PRO A 25 -22.40 -1.65 6.72
CA PRO A 25 -22.38 -1.03 5.40
C PRO A 25 -21.21 -1.65 4.67
N ARG A 26 -21.52 -2.33 3.57
CA ARG A 26 -20.49 -2.91 2.71
C ARG A 26 -19.61 -1.73 2.32
N ALA A 27 -18.35 -1.73 2.76
CA ALA A 27 -17.39 -0.72 2.38
C ALA A 27 -17.54 -0.54 0.86
N GLU A 28 -17.97 0.65 0.44
CA GLU A 28 -18.10 0.94 -0.98
C GLU A 28 -16.75 0.64 -1.63
N ALA A 29 -16.77 -0.03 -2.78
CA ALA A 29 -15.54 -0.42 -3.44
C ALA A 29 -14.75 0.87 -3.76
N ALA A 30 -13.59 1.02 -3.14
CA ALA A 30 -12.74 2.19 -3.39
C ALA A 30 -12.45 2.31 -4.89
N ASN A 31 -12.53 3.52 -5.41
CA ASN A 31 -12.44 3.85 -6.83
C ASN A 31 -11.66 5.16 -7.00
N ALA A 32 -11.73 5.80 -8.17
CA ALA A 32 -11.07 7.08 -8.39
C ALA A 32 -11.50 8.17 -7.39
N GLU A 33 -12.78 8.19 -7.02
CA GLU A 33 -13.34 9.13 -6.05
C GLU A 33 -12.70 8.98 -4.67
N PHE A 34 -12.43 7.76 -4.22
CA PHE A 34 -11.68 7.52 -2.98
C PHE A 34 -10.30 8.19 -2.98
N VAL A 35 -9.58 8.17 -4.11
CA VAL A 35 -8.27 8.83 -4.22
C VAL A 35 -8.43 10.35 -4.14
N LEU A 36 -9.48 10.90 -4.74
CA LEU A 36 -9.79 12.33 -4.68
C LEU A 36 -10.16 12.76 -3.26
N THR A 37 -11.00 12.00 -2.56
CA THR A 37 -11.32 12.24 -1.13
C THR A 37 -10.07 12.16 -0.26
N THR A 38 -9.15 11.24 -0.56
CA THR A 38 -7.86 11.15 0.15
C THR A 38 -7.02 12.41 -0.08
N LEU A 39 -7.01 12.95 -1.30
CA LEU A 39 -6.32 14.19 -1.62
C LEU A 39 -6.94 15.39 -0.90
N GLU A 40 -8.27 15.49 -0.90
CA GLU A 40 -9.00 16.54 -0.18
C GLU A 40 -8.68 16.49 1.32
N THR A 41 -8.76 15.30 1.92
CA THR A 41 -8.39 15.08 3.32
C THR A 41 -6.94 15.50 3.58
N LEU A 42 -6.02 15.18 2.66
CA LEU A 42 -4.62 15.60 2.77
C LEU A 42 -4.50 17.13 2.72
N GLN A 43 -5.16 17.81 1.78
CA GLN A 43 -5.09 19.26 1.65
C GLN A 43 -5.66 20.00 2.86
N GLU A 44 -6.68 19.44 3.50
CA GLU A 44 -7.29 20.02 4.70
C GLU A 44 -6.44 19.84 5.97
N ASN A 45 -5.74 18.71 6.08
CA ASN A 45 -5.11 18.29 7.33
C ASN A 45 -3.57 18.34 7.30
N TYR A 46 -2.97 18.51 6.12
CA TYR A 46 -1.52 18.57 5.98
C TYR A 46 -0.99 19.97 6.28
N VAL A 47 0.18 20.03 6.91
CA VAL A 47 0.79 21.28 7.39
C VAL A 47 1.18 22.21 6.25
N ASP A 48 1.71 21.65 5.16
CA ASP A 48 2.17 22.40 4.01
C ASP A 48 1.15 22.31 2.86
N PRO A 49 0.90 23.40 2.12
CA PRO A 49 -0.03 23.35 1.00
C PRO A 49 0.49 22.40 -0.08
N VAL A 50 -0.32 21.40 -0.42
CA VAL A 50 0.00 20.41 -1.46
C VAL A 50 -0.67 20.74 -2.78
N SER A 51 0.03 20.50 -3.89
CA SER A 51 -0.50 20.70 -5.24
C SER A 51 -1.30 19.48 -5.70
N ALA A 52 -2.60 19.64 -5.95
CA ALA A 52 -3.46 18.59 -6.49
C ALA A 52 -2.89 17.94 -7.75
N VAL A 53 -2.43 18.75 -8.72
CA VAL A 53 -1.84 18.24 -9.97
C VAL A 53 -0.60 17.39 -9.71
N THR A 54 0.22 17.76 -8.73
CA THR A 54 1.44 17.00 -8.39
C THR A 54 1.07 15.67 -7.73
N MET A 55 0.16 15.71 -6.77
CA MET A 55 -0.31 14.54 -6.02
C MET A 55 -1.01 13.52 -6.93
N LEU A 56 -1.93 13.97 -7.79
CA LEU A 56 -2.65 13.10 -8.73
C LEU A 56 -1.72 12.52 -9.81
N ASN A 57 -0.69 13.26 -10.21
CA ASN A 57 0.34 12.69 -11.09
C ASN A 57 1.18 11.61 -10.39
N ALA A 58 1.52 11.78 -9.11
CA ALA A 58 2.19 10.75 -8.33
C ALA A 58 1.33 9.49 -8.19
N ALA A 59 0.02 9.65 -7.97
CA ALA A 59 -0.94 8.54 -8.00
C ALA A 59 -0.90 7.76 -9.33
N LEU A 60 -0.94 8.47 -10.48
CA LEU A 60 -0.85 7.84 -11.81
C LEU A 60 0.49 7.13 -12.04
N VAL A 61 1.60 7.68 -11.54
CA VAL A 61 2.92 7.03 -11.59
C VAL A 61 2.90 5.73 -10.78
N SER A 62 2.32 5.74 -9.58
CA SER A 62 2.17 4.53 -8.76
C SER A 62 1.33 3.46 -9.45
N LEU A 63 0.22 3.83 -10.08
CA LEU A 63 -0.60 2.92 -10.88
C LEU A 63 0.20 2.26 -12.01
N LYS A 64 1.00 3.06 -12.74
CA LYS A 64 1.88 2.55 -13.78
C LYS A 64 2.93 1.59 -13.23
N GLN A 65 3.53 1.90 -12.09
CA GLN A 65 4.51 1.01 -11.44
C GLN A 65 3.88 -0.30 -10.95
N ARG A 66 2.61 -0.25 -10.49
CA ARG A 66 1.88 -1.40 -9.97
C ARG A 66 1.39 -2.34 -11.06
N THR A 67 0.91 -1.78 -12.16
CA THR A 67 0.22 -2.53 -13.23
C THR A 67 1.06 -2.72 -14.49
N GLY A 68 2.11 -1.91 -14.67
CA GLY A 68 2.87 -1.80 -15.92
C GLY A 68 2.18 -0.96 -16.99
N VAL A 69 0.95 -0.49 -16.75
CA VAL A 69 0.13 0.26 -17.71
C VAL A 69 -0.03 1.70 -17.24
N GLY A 70 0.31 2.65 -18.10
CA GLY A 70 0.06 4.07 -17.86
C GLY A 70 -1.17 4.58 -18.61
N PRO A 71 -1.68 5.77 -18.28
CA PRO A 71 -2.73 6.42 -19.04
C PRO A 71 -2.28 6.75 -20.46
N PHE A 72 -3.20 6.73 -21.42
CA PHE A 72 -2.86 6.92 -22.84
C PHE A 72 -2.41 8.35 -23.13
N ASP A 73 -3.12 9.33 -22.55
CA ASP A 73 -2.84 10.77 -22.71
C ASP A 73 -1.70 11.29 -21.81
N GLY A 74 -0.99 10.38 -21.13
CA GLY A 74 0.15 10.73 -20.27
C GLY A 74 -0.24 11.47 -18.98
N PRO A 75 0.68 12.26 -18.39
CA PRO A 75 0.49 12.93 -17.10
C PRO A 75 -0.47 14.13 -17.20
N ILE A 76 -0.99 14.59 -16.07
CA ILE A 76 -1.92 15.73 -15.96
C ILE A 76 -1.10 16.99 -16.27
N PRO A 77 -1.51 17.81 -17.27
CA PRO A 77 -0.78 19.03 -17.61
C PRO A 77 -0.64 19.95 -16.40
N LYS A 78 0.52 20.61 -16.29
CA LYS A 78 0.74 21.63 -15.26
C LYS A 78 -0.13 22.86 -15.53
N GLY A 79 -0.54 23.56 -14.47
CA GLY A 79 -1.29 24.82 -14.57
C GLY A 79 -2.79 24.67 -14.83
N VAL A 80 -3.32 23.44 -14.91
CA VAL A 80 -4.78 23.22 -14.91
C VAL A 80 -5.36 23.49 -13.52
N SER A 81 -6.64 23.88 -13.48
CA SER A 81 -7.36 24.01 -12.21
C SER A 81 -7.52 22.66 -11.52
N GLU A 82 -7.68 22.68 -10.20
CA GLU A 82 -7.88 21.48 -9.39
C GLU A 82 -9.10 20.67 -9.82
N ALA A 83 -10.25 21.32 -10.01
CA ALA A 83 -11.45 20.65 -10.53
C ALA A 83 -11.20 19.97 -11.89
N ARG A 84 -10.41 20.60 -12.77
CA ARG A 84 -10.05 19.99 -14.06
C ARG A 84 -9.06 18.84 -13.88
N ALA A 85 -8.12 18.94 -12.94
CA ALA A 85 -7.18 17.87 -12.60
C ALA A 85 -7.90 16.63 -12.08
N ALA A 86 -8.91 16.80 -11.22
CA ALA A 86 -9.74 15.72 -10.70
C ALA A 86 -10.47 14.97 -11.84
N VAL A 87 -11.11 15.70 -12.75
CA VAL A 87 -11.78 15.10 -13.93
C VAL A 87 -10.78 14.32 -14.79
N LEU A 88 -9.62 14.91 -15.10
CA LEU A 88 -8.59 14.24 -15.90
C LEU A 88 -8.02 13.01 -15.20
N PHE A 89 -7.88 13.06 -13.87
CA PHE A 89 -7.44 11.92 -13.08
C PHE A 89 -8.45 10.77 -13.16
N THR A 90 -9.74 11.03 -12.93
CA THR A 90 -10.79 10.01 -12.99
C THR A 90 -10.83 9.33 -14.36
N GLN A 91 -10.80 10.12 -15.45
CA GLN A 91 -10.76 9.58 -16.81
C GLN A 91 -9.58 8.62 -17.02
N ARG A 92 -8.40 9.02 -16.55
CA ARG A 92 -7.17 8.23 -16.70
C ARG A 92 -7.10 7.02 -15.80
N PHE A 93 -7.66 7.11 -14.61
CA PHE A 93 -7.85 5.97 -13.72
C PHE A 93 -8.73 4.93 -14.40
N ASP A 94 -9.86 5.36 -14.97
CA ASP A 94 -10.81 4.49 -15.67
C ASP A 94 -10.19 3.87 -16.93
N GLU A 95 -9.41 4.64 -17.69
CA GLU A 95 -8.61 4.12 -18.82
C GLU A 95 -7.69 2.99 -18.38
N VAL A 96 -6.85 3.22 -17.37
CA VAL A 96 -5.92 2.20 -16.86
C VAL A 96 -6.69 1.00 -16.33
N PHE A 97 -7.75 1.23 -15.55
CA PHE A 97 -8.58 0.16 -14.99
C PHE A 97 -9.22 -0.69 -16.08
N SER A 98 -9.73 -0.09 -17.16
CA SER A 98 -10.35 -0.82 -18.27
C SER A 98 -9.40 -1.85 -18.91
N VAL A 99 -8.10 -1.55 -18.95
CA VAL A 99 -7.06 -2.42 -19.49
C VAL A 99 -6.69 -3.53 -18.49
N VAL A 100 -6.67 -3.23 -17.20
CA VAL A 100 -6.11 -4.12 -16.18
C VAL A 100 -7.15 -4.85 -15.33
N ARG A 101 -8.44 -4.60 -15.55
CA ARG A 101 -9.59 -5.14 -14.79
C ARG A 101 -9.63 -6.67 -14.66
N ALA A 102 -8.97 -7.38 -15.58
CA ALA A 102 -8.89 -8.85 -15.52
C ALA A 102 -7.96 -9.36 -14.39
N ARG A 103 -7.09 -8.50 -13.86
CA ARG A 103 -6.06 -8.87 -12.87
C ARG A 103 -6.13 -8.06 -11.59
N TYR A 104 -6.73 -6.87 -11.62
CA TYR A 104 -6.80 -5.95 -10.49
C TYR A 104 -8.24 -5.48 -10.29
N SER A 105 -8.66 -5.35 -9.04
CA SER A 105 -9.92 -4.68 -8.70
C SER A 105 -9.73 -3.15 -8.68
N ALA A 106 -10.81 -2.39 -8.85
CA ALA A 106 -10.78 -0.93 -8.71
C ALA A 106 -10.27 -0.52 -7.31
N THR A 107 -10.69 -1.25 -6.28
CA THR A 107 -10.26 -1.06 -4.89
C THR A 107 -8.75 -1.18 -4.74
N ASP A 108 -8.15 -2.25 -5.26
CA ASP A 108 -6.70 -2.46 -5.19
C ASP A 108 -5.92 -1.33 -5.88
N LEU A 109 -6.46 -0.82 -7.00
CA LEU A 109 -5.87 0.30 -7.73
C LEU A 109 -6.03 1.61 -6.97
N ALA A 110 -7.19 1.88 -6.38
CA ALA A 110 -7.44 3.07 -5.59
C ALA A 110 -6.53 3.13 -4.36
N TYR A 111 -6.32 2.01 -3.68
CA TYR A 111 -5.37 1.91 -2.57
C TYR A 111 -3.92 2.11 -3.03
N ALA A 112 -3.51 1.50 -4.14
CA ALA A 112 -2.17 1.67 -4.67
C ALA A 112 -1.90 3.12 -5.14
N ALA A 113 -2.90 3.75 -5.75
CA ALA A 113 -2.87 5.16 -6.16
C ALA A 113 -2.73 6.08 -4.94
N SER A 114 -3.58 5.89 -3.92
CA SER A 114 -3.55 6.68 -2.67
C SER A 114 -2.24 6.52 -1.93
N ALA A 115 -1.74 5.28 -1.81
CA ALA A 115 -0.44 5.00 -1.21
C ALA A 115 0.70 5.71 -1.94
N GLY A 116 0.73 5.63 -3.27
CA GLY A 116 1.78 6.30 -4.05
C GLY A 116 1.68 7.82 -4.06
N MET A 117 0.47 8.35 -3.95
CA MET A 117 0.23 9.78 -3.76
C MET A 117 0.86 10.26 -2.44
N LEU A 118 0.56 9.59 -1.32
CA LEU A 118 1.09 9.97 -0.01
C LEU A 118 2.61 9.73 0.09
N GLU A 119 3.13 8.64 -0.49
CA GLU A 119 4.58 8.38 -0.53
C GLU A 119 5.36 9.50 -1.24
N SER A 120 4.73 10.20 -2.20
CA SER A 120 5.38 11.30 -2.92
C SER A 120 5.64 12.55 -2.06
N LEU A 121 5.02 12.63 -0.89
CA LEU A 121 5.34 13.66 0.11
C LEU A 121 6.72 13.42 0.73
N HIS A 122 7.24 12.18 0.66
CA HIS A 122 8.49 11.77 1.31
C HIS A 122 8.52 12.09 2.82
N ASP A 123 7.36 12.01 3.46
CA ASP A 123 7.18 12.23 4.89
C ASP A 123 7.04 10.89 5.62
N SER A 124 7.83 10.71 6.69
CA SER A 124 7.82 9.49 7.48
C SER A 124 6.55 9.28 8.31
N HIS A 125 5.75 10.34 8.53
CA HIS A 125 4.56 10.29 9.39
C HIS A 125 3.24 10.24 8.60
N THR A 126 3.29 10.44 7.29
CA THR A 126 2.11 10.51 6.44
C THR A 126 2.12 9.37 5.44
N GLY A 127 1.25 8.40 5.64
CA GLY A 127 1.17 7.21 4.79
C GLY A 127 -0.22 6.60 4.75
N PHE A 128 -0.49 5.82 3.70
CA PHE A 128 -1.75 5.10 3.56
C PHE A 128 -1.65 3.71 4.19
N ILE A 129 -2.57 3.38 5.10
CA ILE A 129 -2.70 2.03 5.65
C ILE A 129 -4.00 1.41 5.09
N PRO A 130 -3.92 0.35 4.25
CA PRO A 130 -5.10 -0.36 3.78
C PRO A 130 -5.91 -0.94 4.95
N PRO A 131 -7.25 -1.02 4.82
CA PRO A 131 -8.11 -1.45 5.91
C PRO A 131 -7.76 -2.86 6.43
N GLU A 132 -7.34 -3.78 5.56
CA GLU A 132 -6.93 -5.13 5.97
C GLU A 132 -5.68 -5.10 6.86
N ALA A 133 -4.72 -4.21 6.55
CA ALA A 133 -3.52 -4.03 7.35
C ALA A 133 -3.84 -3.38 8.70
N TYR A 134 -4.73 -2.38 8.71
CA TYR A 134 -5.19 -1.73 9.94
C TYR A 134 -5.92 -2.71 10.87
N GLN A 135 -6.79 -3.56 10.33
CA GLN A 135 -7.48 -4.58 11.13
C GLN A 135 -6.50 -5.60 11.73
N GLU A 136 -5.44 -5.96 11.01
CA GLU A 136 -4.41 -6.85 11.52
C GLU A 136 -3.60 -6.19 12.64
N GLU A 137 -3.28 -4.90 12.52
CA GLU A 137 -2.64 -4.13 13.60
C GLU A 137 -3.52 -4.07 14.85
N LYS A 138 -4.82 -3.79 14.68
CA LYS A 138 -5.79 -3.84 15.78
C LYS A 138 -5.90 -5.21 16.42
N ARG A 139 -5.83 -6.29 15.65
CA ARG A 139 -5.79 -7.65 16.20
C ARG A 139 -4.53 -7.90 17.02
N LYS A 140 -3.37 -7.40 16.58
CA LYS A 140 -2.11 -7.48 17.33
C LYS A 140 -2.18 -6.71 18.64
N GLU A 141 -2.69 -5.47 18.61
CA GLU A 141 -2.91 -4.65 19.81
C GLU A 141 -3.83 -5.36 20.82
N ASN A 142 -4.87 -6.03 20.33
CA ASN A 142 -5.84 -6.74 21.17
C ASN A 142 -5.41 -8.16 21.58
N GLY A 143 -4.18 -8.58 21.28
CA GLY A 143 -3.66 -9.93 21.61
C GLY A 143 -4.32 -11.07 20.84
N GLN A 144 -5.00 -10.76 19.72
CA GLN A 144 -5.77 -11.69 18.88
C GLN A 144 -5.08 -12.00 17.54
N ALA A 145 -3.76 -11.80 17.44
CA ALA A 145 -3.01 -12.04 16.22
C ALA A 145 -3.07 -13.52 15.80
N ALA A 146 -3.90 -13.83 14.81
CA ALA A 146 -3.85 -15.12 14.11
C ALA A 146 -2.69 -15.04 13.11
N PHE A 147 -1.62 -15.80 13.34
CA PHE A 147 -0.50 -15.93 12.41
C PHE A 147 -1.01 -16.45 11.05
N THR A 148 -1.38 -15.53 10.16
CA THR A 148 -1.83 -15.85 8.81
C THR A 148 -0.98 -15.04 7.85
N ALA A 149 0.03 -15.67 7.27
CA ALA A 149 0.86 -15.04 6.26
C ALA A 149 0.26 -15.23 4.86
N PRO A 150 -0.21 -14.17 4.18
CA PRO A 150 -0.06 -14.04 2.76
C PRO A 150 1.18 -13.18 2.51
N TRP A 151 2.35 -13.83 2.56
CA TRP A 151 3.67 -13.28 2.22
C TRP A 151 3.78 -12.70 0.79
N ARG A 152 2.69 -12.70 0.00
CA ARG A 152 2.66 -12.15 -1.37
C ARG A 152 2.37 -10.65 -1.45
N ALA A 153 1.88 -10.02 -0.38
CA ALA A 153 1.68 -8.56 -0.36
C ALA A 153 2.82 -7.79 0.34
N CYS A 154 3.66 -8.46 1.14
CA CYS A 154 4.57 -7.82 2.08
C CYS A 154 5.99 -7.52 1.53
N SER A 155 6.36 -8.06 0.36
CA SER A 155 7.75 -8.03 -0.11
C SER A 155 8.18 -6.75 -0.85
N ARG A 156 7.27 -5.81 -1.16
CA ARG A 156 7.66 -4.51 -1.76
C ARG A 156 7.53 -3.32 -0.82
N TRP A 157 6.69 -3.38 0.21
CA TRP A 157 6.47 -2.27 1.15
C TRP A 157 7.44 -2.25 2.34
N THR A 158 8.07 -3.39 2.69
CA THR A 158 9.01 -3.48 3.82
C THR A 158 10.43 -3.03 3.51
N ALA A 159 10.76 -2.69 2.25
CA ALA A 159 12.08 -2.20 1.89
C ALA A 159 12.34 -0.75 2.37
N SER A 160 11.27 0.06 2.52
CA SER A 160 11.39 1.43 3.04
C SER A 160 11.45 1.46 4.57
N TRP A 161 10.58 0.70 5.25
CA TRP A 161 10.49 0.71 6.72
C TRP A 161 11.64 -0.04 7.44
N ARG A 162 12.30 -1.02 6.79
CA ARG A 162 13.39 -1.79 7.42
C ARG A 162 14.68 -0.98 7.64
N SER A 163 14.82 0.19 7.02
CA SER A 163 15.97 1.07 7.25
C SER A 163 15.82 1.97 8.49
N MET A 164 14.66 2.00 9.16
CA MET A 164 14.41 2.85 10.34
C MET A 164 14.27 2.07 11.66
N ALA A 165 14.04 0.76 11.63
CA ALA A 165 14.15 -0.06 12.84
C ALA A 165 15.64 -0.40 13.04
N GLY A 166 16.31 0.37 13.90
CA GLY A 166 17.65 0.03 14.39
C GLY A 166 17.70 -1.44 14.85
N PRO A 167 18.86 -2.11 14.74
CA PRO A 167 18.94 -3.53 15.10
C PRO A 167 18.52 -3.73 16.56
N PRO A 168 17.81 -4.84 16.87
CA PRO A 168 17.46 -5.16 18.25
C PRO A 168 18.74 -5.27 19.10
N PRO A 169 18.74 -4.76 20.36
CA PRO A 169 19.84 -5.03 21.26
C PRO A 169 19.86 -6.53 21.55
N ASP A 170 21.06 -7.10 21.55
CA ASP A 170 21.38 -8.52 21.75
C ASP A 170 21.13 -9.46 20.57
N SER A 171 22.07 -9.43 19.62
CA SER A 171 22.59 -10.67 19.03
C SER A 171 24.11 -10.67 19.11
N ARG A 172 24.64 -11.34 20.15
CA ARG A 172 26.06 -11.70 20.20
C ARG A 172 26.38 -12.58 18.98
N PRO A 173 27.43 -12.28 18.19
CA PRO A 173 27.76 -13.10 17.04
C PRO A 173 28.35 -14.45 17.50
N THR A 174 27.60 -15.53 17.30
CA THR A 174 28.18 -16.87 17.31
C THR A 174 29.08 -17.02 16.08
N ARG A 175 30.32 -17.44 16.33
CA ARG A 175 31.30 -17.90 15.34
C ARG A 175 30.65 -18.91 14.39
N SER A 176 30.40 -18.53 13.14
CA SER A 176 30.31 -19.43 11.98
C SER A 176 30.15 -18.61 10.69
N ALA A 177 31.21 -17.90 10.30
CA ALA A 177 31.38 -17.36 8.95
C ALA A 177 32.85 -17.48 8.54
N GLU A 178 33.40 -18.69 8.70
CA GLU A 178 34.73 -19.05 8.20
C GLU A 178 34.58 -20.25 7.26
N ARG A 179 33.84 -20.03 6.16
CA ARG A 179 33.84 -20.91 4.98
C ARG A 179 33.23 -20.22 3.78
N SER A 180 34.01 -19.37 3.15
CA SER A 180 33.99 -19.17 1.69
C SER A 180 35.27 -18.44 1.30
N GLY A 181 36.27 -19.23 0.94
CA GLY A 181 37.53 -18.73 0.41
C GLY A 181 37.30 -17.96 -0.88
N VAL A 182 37.34 -16.64 -0.81
CA VAL A 182 37.49 -15.76 -1.96
C VAL A 182 38.87 -15.11 -1.86
N ARG A 183 39.81 -15.76 -2.54
CA ARG A 183 41.20 -15.33 -2.75
C ARG A 183 41.20 -14.09 -3.65
N ARG A 184 41.69 -12.96 -3.14
CA ARG A 184 41.80 -11.69 -3.87
C ARG A 184 43.07 -11.71 -4.72
N GLU A 185 42.94 -12.02 -6.00
CA GLU A 185 44.04 -11.96 -6.96
C GLU A 185 44.27 -10.50 -7.40
N ARG A 186 45.36 -9.90 -6.91
CA ARG A 186 45.82 -8.56 -7.34
C ARG A 186 46.43 -8.69 -8.73
N ARG A 187 45.78 -8.04 -9.71
CA ARG A 187 46.36 -7.80 -11.04
C ARG A 187 47.65 -6.97 -10.92
N SER A 188 48.69 -7.53 -11.51
CA SER A 188 49.97 -6.94 -11.87
C SER A 188 49.82 -5.73 -12.79
N SER A 189 50.46 -4.62 -12.43
CA SER A 189 50.65 -3.43 -13.26
C SER A 189 51.84 -3.62 -14.21
N SER A 190 51.58 -3.88 -15.48
CA SER A 190 52.59 -3.79 -16.53
C SER A 190 52.60 -2.37 -17.13
N ARG A 191 53.75 -1.75 -16.92
CA ARG A 191 54.28 -0.50 -17.46
C ARG A 191 54.42 -0.59 -18.98
N TRP A 192 53.87 0.37 -19.72
CA TRP A 192 54.20 0.64 -21.14
C TRP A 192 54.10 2.15 -21.38
N THR A 193 55.23 2.79 -21.60
CA THR A 193 55.34 4.15 -22.17
C THR A 193 56.13 4.00 -23.46
N GLY A 194 55.50 4.37 -24.58
CA GLY A 194 56.06 4.27 -25.92
C GLY A 194 57.21 5.25 -26.20
N PRO A 195 57.79 5.18 -27.41
CA PRO A 195 59.05 5.84 -27.73
C PRO A 195 58.87 7.31 -28.13
N THR A 196 59.86 8.13 -27.80
CA THR A 196 60.10 9.44 -28.42
C THR A 196 61.46 9.39 -29.12
N ARG A 197 61.43 9.70 -30.43
CA ARG A 197 62.51 10.01 -31.38
C ARG A 197 63.83 9.25 -31.32
#